data_AF-G2Y4T5-F1
#
_entry.id   AF-G2Y4T5-F1
#
_cell.length_a   1.000
_cell.length_b   1.000
_cell.length_c   1.000
_cell.angle_alpha   90.00
_cell.angle_beta   90.00
_cell.angle_gamma   90.00
#
_symmetry.space_group_name_H-M   'P 1'
#
loop_
_entity.id
_entity.type
_entity.pdbx_description
1 polymer ?
#
loop_
_entity_poly.entity_id
_entity_poly.type
_entity_poly.pdbx_seq_one_letter_code
_entity_poly.pdbx_strand_id
1 'polypeptide(L)'
;MTSPEGLFPSTSIPKKTAEHFSLTPWCKPILEDHSLHPFLPSSRLLKEHNCDTLTAITLQTPDTISHSQFFYSPSDSSRSFGEVLALLSLGTHVNGHIDTAHGGFTGVILDDMIGCAALIAKPRDKTIMTAYLHITYKNPIPTPGVVLGRSWVDKQTGRKIFGKATIEDGNGLVLAIGEALFITMDRTKLREKL
;
A
#
# COMPACT_ATOMS: atom_id res chain seq x y z
N MET A 1 12.03 -16.35 6.05
CA MET A 1 12.23 -15.42 7.18
C MET A 1 10.85 -14.97 7.65
N THR A 2 10.63 -14.86 8.95
CA THR A 2 9.37 -14.37 9.53
C THR A 2 9.14 -12.91 9.17
N SER A 3 7.87 -12.46 9.16
CA SER A 3 7.49 -11.04 9.01
C SER A 3 8.40 -10.15 9.88
N PRO A 4 8.82 -8.95 9.44
CA PRO A 4 9.65 -8.06 10.23
C PRO A 4 8.99 -7.81 11.60
N GLU A 5 9.60 -8.32 12.67
CA GLU A 5 9.04 -8.25 14.03
C GLU A 5 8.60 -6.82 14.39
N GLY A 6 7.33 -6.68 14.77
CA GLY A 6 6.74 -5.44 15.28
C GLY A 6 6.30 -4.41 14.23
N LEU A 7 6.57 -4.64 12.93
CA LEU A 7 6.11 -3.74 11.86
C LEU A 7 4.67 -4.07 11.42
N PHE A 8 4.35 -5.36 11.39
CA PHE A 8 3.05 -5.88 10.99
C PHE A 8 2.63 -6.92 12.01
N PRO A 9 1.85 -6.56 13.05
CA PRO A 9 1.26 -7.57 13.90
C PRO A 9 0.48 -8.55 13.02
N SER A 10 0.80 -9.83 13.10
CA SER A 10 0.12 -10.87 12.32
C SER A 10 -1.35 -10.86 12.72
N THR A 11 -2.21 -10.44 11.80
CA THR A 11 -3.65 -10.36 12.03
C THR A 11 -4.36 -11.24 11.03
N SER A 12 -5.28 -12.08 11.47
CA SER A 12 -6.22 -12.75 10.56
C SER A 12 -6.95 -11.71 9.71
N ILE A 13 -7.22 -12.03 8.44
CA ILE A 13 -8.06 -11.21 7.56
C ILE A 13 -9.41 -10.99 8.26
N PRO A 14 -9.88 -9.74 8.45
CA PRO A 14 -11.18 -9.49 9.06
C PRO A 14 -12.30 -10.17 8.28
N LYS A 15 -13.24 -10.82 8.98
CA LYS A 15 -14.31 -11.64 8.36
C LYS A 15 -15.07 -10.89 7.24
N LYS A 16 -15.49 -9.64 7.51
CA LYS A 16 -16.19 -8.80 6.51
C LYS A 16 -15.33 -8.51 5.28
N THR A 17 -14.05 -8.26 5.48
CA THR A 17 -13.10 -8.02 4.39
C THR A 17 -12.88 -9.28 3.55
N ALA A 18 -12.74 -10.44 4.20
CA ALA A 18 -12.63 -11.73 3.52
C ALA A 18 -13.90 -12.05 2.70
N GLU A 19 -15.08 -11.85 3.30
CA GLU A 19 -16.38 -12.04 2.63
C GLU A 19 -16.50 -11.12 1.40
N HIS A 20 -16.17 -9.83 1.54
CA HIS A 20 -16.21 -8.85 0.44
C HIS A 20 -15.34 -9.27 -0.74
N PHE A 21 -14.04 -9.54 -0.50
CA PHE A 21 -13.13 -9.89 -1.59
C PHE A 21 -13.40 -11.30 -2.15
N SER A 22 -14.01 -12.21 -1.39
CA SER A 22 -14.41 -13.53 -1.89
C SER A 22 -15.52 -13.48 -2.95
N LEU A 23 -16.26 -12.37 -3.04
CA LEU A 23 -17.23 -12.13 -4.12
C LEU A 23 -16.57 -11.85 -5.47
N THR A 24 -15.28 -11.49 -5.46
CA THR A 24 -14.49 -11.21 -6.66
C THR A 24 -13.59 -12.43 -6.94
N PRO A 25 -13.89 -13.29 -7.94
CA PRO A 25 -13.26 -14.61 -8.06
C PRO A 25 -11.74 -14.60 -8.12
N TRP A 26 -11.14 -13.62 -8.78
CA TRP A 26 -9.68 -13.50 -8.92
C TRP A 26 -8.97 -13.12 -7.62
N CYS A 27 -9.70 -12.59 -6.61
CA CYS A 27 -9.11 -12.29 -5.30
C CYS A 27 -8.92 -13.55 -4.44
N LYS A 28 -9.72 -14.61 -4.64
CA LYS A 28 -9.70 -15.82 -3.79
C LYS A 28 -8.32 -16.47 -3.68
N PRO A 29 -7.58 -16.70 -4.79
CA PRO A 29 -6.23 -17.28 -4.70
C PRO A 29 -5.28 -16.45 -3.84
N ILE A 30 -5.44 -15.13 -3.79
CA ILE A 30 -4.62 -14.23 -2.96
C ILE A 30 -5.03 -14.33 -1.49
N LEU A 31 -6.33 -14.37 -1.19
CA LEU A 31 -6.85 -14.52 0.17
C LEU A 31 -6.46 -15.87 0.81
N GLU A 32 -6.37 -16.91 -0.01
CA GLU A 32 -6.11 -18.30 0.41
C GLU A 32 -4.60 -18.65 0.38
N ASP A 33 -3.74 -17.78 -0.12
CA ASP A 33 -2.30 -18.00 -0.17
C ASP A 33 -1.67 -17.91 1.23
N HIS A 34 -1.38 -19.08 1.80
CA HIS A 34 -0.76 -19.20 3.13
C HIS A 34 0.71 -18.73 3.19
N SER A 35 1.35 -18.47 2.05
CA SER A 35 2.67 -17.83 2.03
C SER A 35 2.62 -16.32 2.28
N LEU A 36 1.43 -15.73 2.10
CA LEU A 36 1.18 -14.32 2.35
C LEU A 36 0.80 -14.09 3.82
N HIS A 37 1.44 -13.10 4.45
CA HIS A 37 1.18 -12.74 5.84
C HIS A 37 0.24 -11.53 5.89
N PRO A 38 -1.04 -11.71 6.24
CA PRO A 38 -1.99 -10.60 6.33
C PRO A 38 -1.62 -9.62 7.44
N PHE A 39 -1.78 -8.32 7.16
CA PHE A 39 -1.58 -7.26 8.14
C PHE A 39 -2.50 -6.07 7.90
N LEU A 40 -2.57 -5.20 8.92
CA LEU A 40 -3.28 -3.92 8.85
C LEU A 40 -2.24 -2.77 8.83
N PRO A 41 -2.13 -1.99 7.75
CA PRO A 41 -1.18 -0.87 7.70
C PRO A 41 -1.57 0.22 8.70
N SER A 42 -0.57 0.80 9.39
CA SER A 42 -0.80 1.86 10.37
C SER A 42 -1.40 3.14 9.78
N SER A 43 -1.28 3.35 8.46
CA SER A 43 -1.90 4.47 7.74
C SER A 43 -3.41 4.34 7.60
N ARG A 44 -3.96 3.14 7.83
CA ARG A 44 -5.42 2.86 7.83
C ARG A 44 -5.99 2.76 9.24
N LEU A 45 -5.22 3.18 10.24
CA LEU A 45 -5.63 3.23 11.64
C LEU A 45 -5.75 4.68 12.09
N LEU A 46 -6.91 5.04 12.64
CA LEU A 46 -7.09 6.34 13.27
C LEU A 46 -6.19 6.43 14.51
N LYS A 47 -5.45 7.53 14.61
CA LYS A 47 -4.53 7.82 15.71
C LYS A 47 -5.10 8.92 16.59
N GLU A 48 -4.57 9.05 17.81
CA GLU A 48 -4.92 10.15 18.72
C GLU A 48 -4.53 11.52 18.16
N HIS A 49 -3.55 11.56 17.26
CA HIS A 49 -3.11 12.75 16.53
C HIS A 49 -3.51 12.69 15.06
N ASN A 50 -3.39 13.82 14.35
CA ASN A 50 -3.87 14.01 12.98
C ASN A 50 -3.02 13.35 11.86
N CYS A 51 -2.14 12.42 12.19
CA CYS A 51 -1.32 11.75 11.17
C CYS A 51 -2.18 10.75 10.41
N ASP A 52 -1.97 10.64 9.11
CA ASP A 52 -2.63 9.68 8.22
C ASP A 52 -4.16 9.84 8.13
N THR A 53 -4.72 10.97 8.54
CA THR A 53 -6.18 11.22 8.47
C THR A 53 -6.72 11.16 7.04
N LEU A 54 -5.90 11.45 6.03
CA LEU A 54 -6.26 11.24 4.62
C LEU A 54 -6.61 9.77 4.34
N THR A 55 -5.80 8.82 4.80
CA THR A 55 -5.98 7.39 4.52
C THR A 55 -6.84 6.69 5.57
N ALA A 56 -6.80 7.12 6.84
CA ALA A 56 -7.55 6.53 7.94
C ALA A 56 -8.98 7.08 8.11
N ILE A 57 -9.30 8.22 7.48
CA ILE A 57 -10.63 8.84 7.54
C ILE A 57 -11.14 9.11 6.12
N THR A 58 -10.52 10.04 5.40
CA THR A 58 -11.06 10.56 4.13
C THR A 58 -11.21 9.47 3.08
N LEU A 59 -10.24 8.56 2.96
CA LEU A 59 -10.26 7.44 2.02
C LEU A 59 -10.74 6.13 2.65
N GLN A 60 -11.40 6.18 3.80
CA GLN A 60 -11.95 5.01 4.49
C GLN A 60 -13.46 5.17 4.69
N THR A 61 -14.16 5.30 3.57
CA THR A 61 -15.63 5.43 3.53
C THR A 61 -16.24 4.37 2.60
N PRO A 62 -17.56 4.11 2.68
CA PRO A 62 -18.24 3.19 1.76
C PRO A 62 -18.07 3.55 0.27
N ASP A 63 -17.87 4.82 -0.05
CA ASP A 63 -17.82 5.32 -1.43
C ASP A 63 -16.39 5.63 -1.93
N THR A 64 -15.37 5.53 -1.06
CA THR A 64 -13.94 5.74 -1.42
C THR A 64 -13.19 4.41 -1.48
N ILE A 65 -12.46 4.01 -0.42
CA ILE A 65 -11.91 2.66 -0.29
C ILE A 65 -12.71 1.95 0.79
N SER A 66 -13.74 1.22 0.38
CA SER A 66 -14.71 0.59 1.29
C SER A 66 -14.11 -0.60 2.04
N HIS A 67 -13.22 -1.35 1.37
CA HIS A 67 -12.50 -2.48 1.92
C HIS A 67 -11.06 -2.46 1.41
N SER A 68 -10.14 -2.83 2.30
CA SER A 68 -8.72 -3.00 1.98
C SER A 68 -8.15 -4.18 2.75
N GLN A 69 -7.34 -5.01 2.10
CA GLN A 69 -6.56 -6.06 2.77
C GLN A 69 -5.11 -6.01 2.29
N PHE A 70 -4.18 -5.92 3.22
CA PHE A 70 -2.75 -5.89 2.92
C PHE A 70 -2.10 -7.21 3.31
N PHE A 71 -1.08 -7.60 2.56
CA PHE A 71 -0.29 -8.79 2.78
C PHE A 71 1.19 -8.49 2.64
N TYR A 72 2.00 -9.13 3.46
CA TYR A 72 3.43 -9.19 3.29
C TYR A 72 3.80 -10.54 2.67
N SER A 73 4.40 -10.51 1.49
CA SER A 73 5.08 -11.67 0.89
C SER A 73 6.55 -11.68 1.35
N PRO A 74 7.04 -12.77 1.97
CA PRO A 74 8.41 -12.86 2.46
C PRO A 74 9.48 -12.63 1.38
N SER A 75 10.69 -12.24 1.82
CA SER A 75 11.80 -11.99 0.91
C SER A 75 12.26 -13.24 0.14
N ASP A 76 12.69 -12.99 -1.09
CA ASP A 76 13.32 -13.97 -1.97
C ASP A 76 14.54 -13.35 -2.71
N SER A 77 15.12 -14.08 -3.68
CA SER A 77 16.27 -13.62 -4.46
C SER A 77 15.99 -12.39 -5.34
N SER A 78 14.73 -12.15 -5.70
CA SER A 78 14.28 -11.03 -6.54
C SER A 78 13.77 -9.82 -5.74
N ARG A 79 13.35 -10.06 -4.48
CA ARG A 79 12.78 -9.09 -3.54
C ARG A 79 13.44 -9.27 -2.17
N SER A 80 14.62 -8.67 -1.98
CA SER A 80 15.42 -8.86 -0.76
C SER A 80 14.72 -8.42 0.54
N PHE A 81 13.73 -7.54 0.44
CA PHE A 81 12.91 -7.07 1.57
C PHE A 81 11.51 -7.69 1.60
N GLY A 82 11.17 -8.53 0.62
CA GLY A 82 9.80 -9.00 0.37
C GLY A 82 8.98 -7.99 -0.43
N GLU A 83 7.68 -8.27 -0.52
CA GLU A 83 6.69 -7.47 -1.25
C GLU A 83 5.48 -7.19 -0.36
N VAL A 84 4.87 -6.02 -0.53
CA VAL A 84 3.56 -5.69 0.04
C VAL A 84 2.52 -5.79 -1.06
N LEU A 85 1.46 -6.55 -0.82
CA LEU A 85 0.30 -6.63 -1.70
C LEU A 85 -0.86 -5.91 -1.01
N ALA A 86 -1.73 -5.28 -1.79
CA ALA A 86 -2.94 -4.62 -1.30
C ALA A 86 -4.13 -4.89 -2.22
N LEU A 87 -5.15 -5.59 -1.73
CA LEU A 87 -6.46 -5.63 -2.37
C LEU A 87 -7.24 -4.39 -1.93
N LEU A 88 -7.69 -3.58 -2.89
CA LEU A 88 -8.42 -2.33 -2.62
C LEU A 88 -9.74 -2.32 -3.38
N SER A 89 -10.83 -2.12 -2.66
CA SER A 89 -12.17 -1.95 -3.24
C SER A 89 -12.47 -0.46 -3.40
N LEU A 90 -12.45 0.02 -4.63
CA LEU A 90 -12.62 1.42 -5.00
C LEU A 90 -14.09 1.72 -5.32
N GLY A 91 -14.64 2.75 -4.69
CA GLY A 91 -15.93 3.36 -5.02
C GLY A 91 -15.78 4.54 -5.99
N THR A 92 -16.84 5.30 -6.20
CA THR A 92 -16.88 6.39 -7.20
C THR A 92 -16.48 7.76 -6.64
N HIS A 93 -16.33 7.92 -5.32
CA HIS A 93 -15.93 9.21 -4.73
C HIS A 93 -14.42 9.49 -4.82
N VAL A 94 -13.70 8.68 -5.60
CA VAL A 94 -12.29 8.89 -5.94
C VAL A 94 -12.11 9.19 -7.43
N ASN A 95 -13.20 9.43 -8.16
CA ASN A 95 -13.18 9.62 -9.61
C ASN A 95 -12.56 10.95 -10.00
N GLY A 96 -11.84 10.94 -11.12
CA GLY A 96 -11.41 12.15 -11.82
C GLY A 96 -12.10 12.34 -13.16
N HIS A 97 -12.51 11.24 -13.77
CA HIS A 97 -13.37 11.20 -14.96
C HIS A 97 -14.50 10.20 -14.71
N ILE A 98 -15.48 10.13 -15.62
CA ILE A 98 -16.58 9.17 -15.53
C ILE A 98 -16.02 7.75 -15.32
N ASP A 99 -16.47 7.10 -14.24
CA ASP A 99 -16.11 5.74 -13.86
C ASP A 99 -14.61 5.43 -13.87
N THR A 100 -13.78 6.45 -13.60
CA THR A 100 -12.32 6.35 -13.63
C THR A 100 -11.70 7.06 -12.42
N ALA A 101 -10.88 6.34 -11.66
CA ALA A 101 -10.16 6.89 -10.51
C ALA A 101 -9.26 8.08 -10.92
N HIS A 102 -9.25 9.14 -10.11
CA HIS A 102 -8.44 10.33 -10.34
C HIS A 102 -6.94 10.01 -10.23
N GLY A 103 -6.12 10.52 -11.15
CA GLY A 103 -4.67 10.25 -11.13
C GLY A 103 -3.98 10.71 -9.83
N GLY A 104 -4.42 11.83 -9.25
CA GLY A 104 -3.97 12.24 -7.92
C GLY A 104 -4.30 11.25 -6.80
N PHE A 105 -5.46 10.59 -6.84
CA PHE A 105 -5.82 9.53 -5.90
C PHE A 105 -4.95 8.28 -6.11
N THR A 106 -4.71 7.91 -7.38
CA THR A 106 -3.75 6.86 -7.73
C THR A 106 -2.36 7.13 -7.13
N GLY A 107 -1.91 8.39 -7.17
CA GLY A 107 -0.66 8.81 -6.52
C GLY A 107 -0.65 8.60 -5.01
N VAL A 108 -1.77 8.87 -4.32
CA VAL A 108 -1.90 8.60 -2.88
C VAL A 108 -1.75 7.11 -2.58
N ILE A 109 -2.41 6.23 -3.34
CA ILE A 109 -2.28 4.77 -3.17
C ILE A 109 -0.83 4.33 -3.38
N LEU A 110 -0.20 4.77 -4.47
CA LEU A 110 1.18 4.40 -4.79
C LEU A 110 2.15 4.87 -3.70
N ASP A 111 2.01 6.09 -3.20
CA ASP A 111 2.84 6.60 -2.10
C ASP A 111 2.69 5.76 -0.82
N ASP A 112 1.45 5.53 -0.38
CA ASP A 112 1.17 4.77 0.85
C ASP A 112 1.69 3.32 0.75
N MET A 113 1.51 2.69 -0.41
CA MET A 113 1.99 1.33 -0.66
C MET A 113 3.51 1.24 -0.70
N ILE A 114 4.19 2.14 -1.40
CA ILE A 114 5.66 2.15 -1.42
C ILE A 114 6.20 2.53 -0.03
N GLY A 115 5.51 3.41 0.69
CA GLY A 115 5.77 3.74 2.08
C GLY A 115 5.73 2.51 2.97
N CYS A 116 4.71 1.67 2.85
CA CYS A 116 4.62 0.39 3.58
C CYS A 116 5.83 -0.51 3.29
N ALA A 117 6.23 -0.65 2.02
CA ALA A 117 7.43 -1.42 1.67
C ALA A 117 8.71 -0.78 2.23
N ALA A 118 8.82 0.55 2.23
CA ALA A 118 9.96 1.27 2.79
C ALA A 118 10.03 1.16 4.32
N LEU A 119 8.89 1.04 5.02
CA LEU A 119 8.84 0.81 6.46
C LEU A 119 9.48 -0.52 6.87
N ILE A 120 9.46 -1.51 5.98
CA ILE A 120 10.11 -2.82 6.16
C ILE A 120 11.64 -2.68 6.11
N ALA A 121 12.15 -1.91 5.17
CA ALA A 121 13.59 -1.75 4.94
C ALA A 121 14.26 -0.72 5.85
N LYS A 122 13.51 0.22 6.43
CA LYS A 122 14.11 1.26 7.29
C LYS A 122 14.71 0.66 8.58
N PRO A 123 15.76 1.28 9.14
CA PRO A 123 16.18 0.98 10.51
C PRO A 123 15.08 1.27 11.54
N ARG A 124 15.04 0.49 12.63
CA ARG A 124 13.97 0.55 13.65
C ARG A 124 13.82 1.92 14.32
N ASP A 125 14.94 2.64 14.52
CA ASP A 125 15.01 3.94 15.19
C ASP A 125 14.72 5.15 14.28
N LYS A 126 14.53 4.91 12.98
CA LYS A 126 14.28 5.98 11.99
C LYS A 126 12.80 6.12 11.65
N THR A 127 12.49 7.26 11.08
CA THR A 127 11.28 7.50 10.28
C THR A 127 11.66 7.64 8.81
N ILE A 128 10.67 7.62 7.92
CA ILE A 128 10.84 7.85 6.48
C ILE A 128 9.97 9.01 6.03
N MET A 129 10.42 9.71 5.00
CA MET A 129 9.64 10.72 4.29
C MET A 129 9.81 10.54 2.78
N THR A 130 8.73 10.72 2.02
CA THR A 130 8.78 10.74 0.56
C THR A 130 9.57 11.96 0.09
N ALA A 131 10.61 11.76 -0.72
CA ALA A 131 11.36 12.83 -1.37
C ALA A 131 10.87 13.08 -2.80
N TYR A 132 10.52 12.02 -3.52
CA TYR A 132 9.79 12.12 -4.79
C TYR A 132 8.95 10.88 -5.03
N LEU A 133 7.93 11.05 -5.85
CA LEU A 133 7.14 9.98 -6.46
C LEU A 133 6.98 10.29 -7.95
N HIS A 134 7.42 9.36 -8.80
CA HIS A 134 7.18 9.36 -10.24
C HIS A 134 6.08 8.36 -10.56
N ILE A 135 5.08 8.76 -11.34
CA ILE A 135 3.93 7.92 -11.68
C ILE A 135 3.84 7.80 -13.19
N THR A 136 3.75 6.58 -13.68
CA THR A 136 3.39 6.27 -15.07
C THR A 136 1.98 5.69 -15.12
N TYR A 137 1.03 6.46 -15.66
CA TYR A 137 -0.33 5.99 -15.91
C TYR A 137 -0.35 5.19 -17.22
N LYS A 138 -0.63 3.89 -17.14
CA LYS A 138 -0.62 2.99 -18.30
C LYS A 138 -2.03 2.82 -18.88
N ASN A 139 -3.02 2.63 -18.01
CA ASN A 139 -4.42 2.43 -18.37
C ASN A 139 -5.33 3.12 -17.33
N PRO A 140 -6.57 3.49 -17.69
CA PRO A 140 -7.57 3.94 -16.72
C PRO A 140 -7.81 2.90 -15.62
N ILE A 141 -7.99 3.35 -14.38
CA ILE A 141 -8.40 2.49 -13.26
C ILE A 141 -9.92 2.62 -13.11
N PRO A 142 -10.70 1.57 -13.44
CA PRO A 142 -12.15 1.63 -13.41
C PRO A 142 -12.69 1.71 -11.99
N THR A 143 -13.78 2.45 -11.83
CA THR A 143 -14.51 2.62 -10.56
C THR A 143 -16.02 2.54 -10.82
N PRO A 144 -16.81 1.86 -9.99
CA PRO A 144 -16.37 1.07 -8.85
C PRO A 144 -15.65 -0.21 -9.31
N GLY A 145 -14.72 -0.71 -8.51
CA GLY A 145 -13.93 -1.89 -8.88
C GLY A 145 -12.94 -2.32 -7.82
N VAL A 146 -12.42 -3.54 -7.95
CA VAL A 146 -11.33 -4.03 -7.10
C VAL A 146 -10.03 -4.00 -7.91
N VAL A 147 -8.96 -3.52 -7.27
CA VAL A 147 -7.60 -3.53 -7.84
C VAL A 147 -6.63 -4.25 -6.91
N LEU A 148 -5.55 -4.78 -7.49
CA LEU A 148 -4.41 -5.30 -6.75
C LEU A 148 -3.26 -4.31 -6.86
N GLY A 149 -2.79 -3.80 -5.72
CA GLY A 149 -1.51 -3.14 -5.63
C GLY A 149 -0.40 -4.11 -5.26
N ARG A 150 0.79 -3.92 -5.81
CA ARG A 150 2.04 -4.56 -5.35
C ARG A 150 3.10 -3.51 -5.14
N SER A 151 3.89 -3.61 -4.08
CA SER A 151 5.00 -2.69 -3.84
C SER A 151 6.19 -3.36 -3.17
N TRP A 152 7.39 -2.90 -3.50
CA TRP A 152 8.63 -3.45 -2.97
C TRP A 152 9.75 -2.40 -2.94
N VAL A 153 10.79 -2.69 -2.17
CA VAL A 153 12.03 -1.92 -2.19
C VAL A 153 12.93 -2.46 -3.31
N ASP A 154 13.25 -1.60 -4.27
CA ASP A 154 14.13 -1.90 -5.42
C ASP A 154 15.60 -1.88 -4.99
N LYS A 155 15.99 -0.87 -4.19
CA LYS A 155 17.33 -0.77 -3.61
C LYS A 155 17.37 0.18 -2.42
N GLN A 156 18.37 0.00 -1.57
CA GLN A 156 18.68 0.90 -0.46
C GLN A 156 20.14 1.34 -0.53
N THR A 157 20.41 2.63 -0.35
CA THR A 157 21.76 3.20 -0.38
C THR A 157 21.89 4.26 0.69
N GLY A 158 22.53 3.90 1.81
CA GLY A 158 22.63 4.78 2.99
C GLY A 158 21.24 5.16 3.50
N ARG A 159 20.92 6.47 3.45
CA ARG A 159 19.62 7.01 3.90
C ARG A 159 18.51 6.95 2.84
N LYS A 160 18.81 6.50 1.62
CA LYS A 160 17.88 6.48 0.49
C LYS A 160 17.28 5.09 0.34
N ILE A 161 15.95 5.00 0.34
CA ILE A 161 15.19 3.78 0.06
C ILE A 161 14.41 4.03 -1.24
N PHE A 162 14.78 3.33 -2.30
CA PHE A 162 14.11 3.41 -3.59
C PHE A 162 13.09 2.28 -3.65
N GLY A 163 11.83 2.63 -3.86
CA GLY A 163 10.74 1.67 -3.94
C GLY A 163 9.95 1.79 -5.23
N LYS A 164 9.28 0.71 -5.58
CA LYS A 164 8.43 0.60 -6.77
C LYS A 164 7.08 0.02 -6.38
N ALA A 165 6.05 0.37 -7.14
CA ALA A 165 4.74 -0.24 -7.03
C ALA A 165 4.03 -0.35 -8.37
N THR A 166 3.12 -1.31 -8.47
CA THR A 166 2.15 -1.46 -9.56
C THR A 166 0.73 -1.44 -8.98
N ILE A 167 -0.21 -0.91 -9.76
CA ILE A 167 -1.64 -1.17 -9.60
C ILE A 167 -2.09 -1.99 -10.81
N GLU A 168 -2.74 -3.11 -10.55
CA GLU A 168 -3.12 -4.14 -11.52
C GLU A 168 -4.63 -4.41 -11.46
N ASP A 169 -5.19 -4.82 -12.59
CA ASP A 169 -6.54 -5.40 -12.64
C ASP A 169 -6.53 -6.89 -12.24
N GLY A 170 -7.72 -7.52 -12.24
CA GLY A 170 -7.86 -8.94 -11.90
C GLY A 170 -7.24 -9.93 -12.90
N ASN A 171 -6.77 -9.45 -14.06
CA ASN A 171 -6.10 -10.25 -15.08
C ASN A 171 -4.57 -10.03 -15.08
N GLY A 172 -4.06 -9.21 -14.16
CA GLY A 172 -2.64 -8.84 -14.09
C GLY A 172 -2.22 -7.75 -15.07
N LEU A 173 -3.16 -7.04 -15.70
CA LEU A 173 -2.82 -5.86 -16.52
C LEU A 173 -2.39 -4.72 -15.60
N VAL A 174 -1.18 -4.20 -15.82
CA VAL A 174 -0.68 -3.03 -15.09
C VAL A 174 -1.40 -1.76 -15.56
N LEU A 175 -2.08 -1.09 -14.63
CA LEU A 175 -2.84 0.14 -14.83
C LEU A 175 -2.00 1.37 -14.49
N ALA A 176 -1.19 1.31 -13.44
CA ALA A 176 -0.27 2.38 -13.06
C ALA A 176 1.01 1.82 -12.43
N ILE A 177 2.11 2.55 -12.58
CA ILE A 177 3.41 2.24 -11.98
C ILE A 177 3.86 3.45 -11.16
N GLY A 178 4.28 3.22 -9.92
CA GLY A 178 4.91 4.21 -9.05
C GLY A 178 6.38 3.89 -8.82
N GLU A 179 7.23 4.89 -8.86
CA GLU A 179 8.65 4.81 -8.48
C GLU A 179 8.95 5.96 -7.52
N ALA A 180 9.35 5.63 -6.29
CA ALA A 180 9.52 6.63 -5.24
C ALA A 180 10.88 6.51 -4.56
N LEU A 181 11.33 7.65 -4.03
CA LEU A 181 12.46 7.72 -3.12
C LEU A 181 11.97 8.17 -1.75
N PHE A 182 12.24 7.34 -0.75
CA PHE A 182 12.06 7.67 0.65
C PHE A 182 13.42 7.97 1.31
N ILE A 183 13.45 8.94 2.22
CA ILE A 183 14.64 9.32 2.98
C ILE A 183 14.44 8.94 4.45
N THR A 184 15.40 8.20 5.01
CA THR A 184 15.42 7.91 6.44
C THR A 184 15.90 9.11 7.25
N MET A 185 15.21 9.38 8.35
CA MET A 185 15.46 10.52 9.24
C MET A 185 15.38 10.12 10.71
N ASP A 186 16.11 10.85 11.57
CA ASP A 186 15.97 10.72 13.02
C ASP A 186 14.58 11.22 13.45
N ARG A 187 13.86 10.44 14.26
CA ARG A 187 12.51 10.78 14.73
C ARG A 187 12.45 12.11 15.50
N THR A 188 13.50 12.43 16.26
CA THR A 188 13.62 13.69 17.03
C THR A 188 13.75 14.91 16.12
N LYS A 189 14.64 14.86 15.13
CA LYS A 189 14.87 15.98 14.19
C LYS A 189 13.66 16.29 13.31
N LEU A 190 12.75 15.34 13.10
CA LEU A 190 11.53 15.59 12.35
C LEU A 190 10.56 16.47 13.14
N ARG A 191 10.38 16.20 14.45
CA ARG A 191 9.49 16.98 15.32
C ARG A 191 9.96 18.43 15.52
N GLU A 192 11.25 18.70 15.36
CA GLU A 192 11.79 20.06 15.47
C GLU A 192 11.58 20.89 14.20
N LYS A 193 11.26 20.25 13.07
CA LYS A 193 11.09 20.91 11.76
C LYS A 193 9.64 21.09 11.33
N LEU A 194 8.71 20.39 11.98
CA LEU A 194 7.25 20.47 11.77
C LEU A 194 6.63 21.24 12.92
#